data_AF-A0A974E0F1-F1
#
_entry.id   AF-A0A974E0F1-F1
#
_cell.length_a   1.000
_cell.length_b   1.000
_cell.length_c   1.000
_cell.angle_alpha   90.00
_cell.angle_beta   90.00
_cell.angle_gamma   90.00
#
_symmetry.space_group_name_H-M   'P 1'
#
loop_
_entity.id
_entity.type
_entity.pdbx_description
1 polymer ?
#
loop_
_entity_poly.entity_id
_entity_poly.type
_entity_poly.pdbx_seq_one_letter_code
_entity_poly.pdbx_strand_id
1 'polypeptide(L)'
;MLFLWIVWIICNFSRAEDRQGYLVAAPSVFRSGVEEVVSVTIFNATTETKIQLQLAVKGETVAHGHGTVLDKGTVKIQLPSGLRGQAHLKVWGNRHLTEGGFIFHNSTTVTVDSKGSSVFIQTDKPVYKPKQKVLINMFMVTPDLRPTSEKIEAYILDPRGSRIIQWTDLRPICCGVVNMSFPLSDQPVFGEWLIFAETQGHAYNKSFSVQKYVLPKFELVISPPSYVRDIGTCEKGNVKARYTFGKPVKGLLTINMTITGVGYYKHEIGLQVLKTMEIYGSAVFDICAKDMMPVDFPEHFRGTVNIWATVISVDGSKQVTFDDTTPVQKQLIDIKYTKDTKKQFKPGLPYQGKVEVTYPDGSPADGVTVQIKAELTPKDNVYTSELVSQNGLVEFQIPSIPTGAQYVWLETKVMAIDGKPAGEQYLPNYLSISSWYSPSKCHLLIQPPEKPLLVGEEARIALKSTCPCNFTLHYELVSRGNIVFSGQQPGDVTLKRSKRDASVTFDKDTQETVTHTASTQLPNEDSTVWLTFVHFTVTHNMAPLSRILVYYVRENGEGVTDSAQIPIKPVFENQ
;
A
#
# COMPACT_ATOMS: atom_id res chain seq x y z
N MET A 1 5.34 -4.62 5.65
CA MET A 1 4.68 -4.31 6.93
C MET A 1 5.79 -3.87 7.89
N LEU A 2 6.13 -2.57 7.90
CA LEU A 2 7.18 -2.04 8.79
C LEU A 2 6.60 -1.86 10.19
N PHE A 3 7.07 -2.65 11.15
CA PHE A 3 6.83 -2.43 12.57
C PHE A 3 7.85 -1.40 13.06
N LEU A 4 7.36 -0.24 13.52
CA LEU A 4 8.11 0.61 14.44
C LEU A 4 8.04 -0.10 15.79
N TRP A 5 9.16 -0.58 16.31
CA TRP A 5 9.23 -1.12 17.67
C TRP A 5 9.59 0.03 18.60
N ILE A 6 8.65 0.42 19.47
CA ILE A 6 8.90 1.33 20.58
C ILE A 6 9.25 0.46 21.78
N VAL A 7 10.49 0.55 22.28
CA VAL A 7 10.93 -0.17 23.49
C VAL A 7 10.55 0.66 24.71
N TRP A 8 9.71 0.10 25.59
CA TRP A 8 9.28 0.67 26.86
C TRP A 8 9.90 -0.10 28.02
N ILE A 9 10.78 0.52 28.81
CA ILE A 9 11.22 -0.06 30.10
C ILE A 9 11.27 1.04 31.17
N ILE A 10 10.53 0.81 32.25
CA ILE A 10 10.37 1.68 33.42
C ILE A 10 11.28 1.17 34.54
N CYS A 11 12.10 2.05 35.12
CA CYS A 11 12.68 1.81 36.44
C CYS A 11 11.75 2.42 37.51
N ASN A 12 11.22 1.58 38.39
CA ASN A 12 10.55 2.01 39.61
C ASN A 12 11.60 2.41 40.64
N PHE A 13 11.77 3.71 40.86
CA PHE A 13 12.23 4.24 42.14
C PHE A 13 11.22 5.24 42.67
N SER A 14 10.82 5.02 43.92
CA SER A 14 9.88 5.80 44.71
C SER A 14 10.55 7.06 45.25
N ARG A 15 10.28 8.21 44.63
CA ARG A 15 10.13 9.53 45.27
C ARG A 15 9.63 10.52 44.23
N ALA A 16 8.75 11.44 44.65
CA ALA A 16 8.30 12.56 43.84
C ALA A 16 9.45 13.58 43.71
N GLU A 17 10.35 13.31 42.76
CA GLU A 17 11.20 14.30 42.11
C GLU A 17 10.76 14.37 40.65
N ASP A 18 10.79 15.57 40.08
CA ASP A 18 10.45 15.88 38.69
C ASP A 18 11.15 14.87 37.75
N ARG A 19 10.39 13.86 37.28
CA ARG A 19 10.97 12.72 36.55
C ARG A 19 11.34 13.18 35.15
N GLN A 20 12.56 13.69 34.99
CA GLN A 20 13.18 13.86 33.68
C GLN A 20 13.30 12.48 33.02
N GLY A 21 12.69 12.34 31.85
CA GLY A 21 12.69 11.13 31.05
C GLY A 21 13.20 11.41 29.65
N TYR A 22 13.40 10.37 28.85
CA TYR A 22 13.80 10.51 27.45
C TYR A 22 13.08 9.49 26.57
N LEU A 23 12.97 9.82 25.29
CA LEU A 23 12.47 8.93 24.25
C LEU A 23 13.40 9.03 23.05
N VAL A 24 13.81 7.88 22.53
CA VAL A 24 14.59 7.77 21.29
C VAL A 24 13.76 7.03 20.27
N ALA A 25 13.54 7.64 19.11
CA ALA A 25 12.86 7.02 17.98
C ALA A 25 13.86 6.86 16.82
N ALA A 26 13.98 5.63 16.32
CA ALA A 26 14.84 5.30 15.19
C ALA A 26 14.08 4.37 14.23
N PRO A 27 14.41 4.39 12.93
CA PRO A 27 13.97 3.35 12.00
C PRO A 27 14.35 1.95 12.52
N SER A 28 13.43 0.99 12.43
CA SER A 28 13.73 -0.41 12.79
C SER A 28 14.63 -1.12 11.78
N VAL A 29 14.69 -0.57 10.56
CA VAL A 29 15.56 -1.03 9.47
C VAL A 29 16.40 0.15 9.00
N PHE A 30 17.72 0.02 9.13
CA PHE A 30 18.70 0.94 8.59
C PHE A 30 19.19 0.43 7.23
N ARG A 31 19.57 1.32 6.32
CA ARG A 31 20.11 0.94 5.02
C ARG A 31 21.59 1.20 4.92
N SER A 32 22.30 0.22 4.37
CA SER A 32 23.73 0.36 4.11
C SER A 32 24.01 1.52 3.13
N GLY A 33 25.04 2.32 3.39
CA GLY A 33 25.41 3.45 2.53
C GLY A 33 24.48 4.68 2.62
N VAL A 34 23.48 4.67 3.52
CA VAL A 34 22.50 5.74 3.67
C VAL A 34 22.73 6.50 4.99
N GLU A 35 22.43 7.81 4.99
CA GLU A 35 22.36 8.62 6.21
C GLU A 35 21.03 8.34 6.92
N GLU A 36 21.09 7.74 8.11
CA GLU A 36 19.89 7.45 8.91
C GLU A 36 19.69 8.51 9.99
N VAL A 37 18.43 8.81 10.32
CA VAL A 37 18.06 9.85 11.28
C VAL A 37 17.43 9.22 12.52
N VAL A 38 17.95 9.60 13.69
CA VAL A 38 17.41 9.21 15.01
C VAL A 38 16.84 10.45 15.68
N SER A 39 15.58 10.40 16.10
CA SER A 39 14.94 11.45 16.90
C SER A 39 15.16 11.19 18.39
N VAL A 40 15.50 12.24 19.13
CA VAL A 40 15.69 12.21 20.58
C VAL A 40 14.81 13.28 21.19
N THR A 41 14.02 12.88 22.20
CA THR A 41 13.20 13.76 23.03
C THR A 41 13.66 13.60 24.48
N ILE A 42 13.94 14.70 25.16
CA ILE A 42 14.28 14.79 26.57
C ILE A 42 13.15 15.60 27.21
N PHE A 43 12.42 14.98 28.14
CA PHE A 43 11.29 15.60 28.81
C PHE A 43 11.79 16.50 29.95
N ASN A 44 11.25 17.72 30.02
CA ASN A 44 11.60 18.73 31.02
C ASN A 44 13.10 19.06 31.02
N ALA A 45 13.70 19.21 29.83
CA ALA A 45 15.10 19.56 29.71
C ALA A 45 15.36 21.01 30.15
N THR A 46 16.34 21.19 31.02
CA THR A 46 16.75 22.53 31.50
C THR A 46 18.02 23.03 30.82
N THR A 47 18.78 22.13 30.22
CA THR A 47 20.10 22.39 29.61
C THR A 47 20.29 21.50 28.38
N GLU A 48 21.04 22.00 27.41
CA GLU A 48 21.38 21.22 26.21
C GLU A 48 22.17 19.97 26.58
N THR A 49 21.79 18.84 25.99
CA THR A 49 22.42 17.54 26.20
C THR A 49 23.17 17.11 24.95
N LYS A 50 24.43 16.70 25.10
CA LYS A 50 25.22 16.12 24.00
C LYS A 50 24.83 14.67 23.80
N ILE A 51 24.32 14.36 22.62
CA ILE A 51 23.90 13.02 22.22
C ILE A 51 25.00 12.37 21.38
N GLN A 52 25.28 11.11 21.66
CA GLN A 52 26.15 10.26 20.85
C GLN A 52 25.41 9.00 20.42
N LEU A 53 25.57 8.65 19.15
CA LEU A 53 25.06 7.44 18.52
C LEU A 53 26.23 6.57 18.12
N GLN A 54 26.10 5.27 18.33
CA GLN A 54 27.07 4.28 17.91
C GLN A 54 26.35 3.06 17.36
N LEU A 55 26.65 2.70 16.12
CA LEU A 55 26.16 1.46 15.51
C LEU A 55 27.26 0.41 15.57
N ALA A 56 26.96 -0.72 16.22
CA ALA A 56 27.88 -1.84 16.33
C ALA A 56 27.35 -3.09 15.63
N VAL A 57 28.17 -3.70 14.78
CA VAL A 57 27.88 -4.97 14.09
C VAL A 57 28.86 -6.01 14.61
N LYS A 58 28.35 -7.14 15.12
CA LYS A 58 29.17 -8.20 15.74
C LYS A 58 30.13 -7.70 16.84
N GLY A 59 29.73 -6.65 17.58
CA GLY A 59 30.53 -6.05 18.65
C GLY A 59 31.53 -4.99 18.18
N GLU A 60 31.82 -4.90 16.89
CA GLU A 60 32.67 -3.86 16.31
C GLU A 60 31.85 -2.64 15.92
N THR A 61 32.42 -1.46 16.11
CA THR A 61 31.74 -0.21 15.77
C THR A 61 31.95 0.14 14.31
N VAL A 62 30.85 0.33 13.58
CA VAL A 62 30.87 0.58 12.13
C VAL A 62 30.43 1.98 11.76
N ALA A 63 29.70 2.67 12.64
CA ALA A 63 29.26 4.05 12.41
C ALA A 63 29.09 4.79 13.74
N HIS A 64 29.28 6.11 13.68
CA HIS A 64 29.08 7.03 14.80
C HIS A 64 28.30 8.25 14.34
N GLY A 65 27.50 8.82 15.24
CA GLY A 65 26.81 10.09 15.06
C GLY A 65 26.86 10.89 16.35
N HIS A 66 26.77 12.20 16.26
CA HIS A 66 26.66 13.06 17.45
C HIS A 66 25.87 14.32 17.14
N GLY A 67 25.29 14.93 18.16
CA GLY A 67 24.55 16.18 18.07
C GLY A 67 24.20 16.70 19.45
N THR A 68 23.61 17.89 19.51
CA THR A 68 23.09 18.48 20.75
C THR A 68 21.58 18.60 20.68
N VAL A 69 20.90 18.28 21.78
CA VAL A 69 19.45 18.33 21.89
C VAL A 69 19.08 18.97 23.22
N LEU A 70 18.23 20.00 23.19
CA LEU A 70 17.60 20.56 24.39
C LEU A 70 16.37 19.72 24.74
N ASP A 71 15.21 20.03 24.15
CA ASP A 71 13.97 19.25 24.37
C ASP A 71 13.83 18.13 23.34
N LYS A 72 13.81 18.49 22.06
CA LYS A 72 13.58 17.55 20.97
C LYS A 72 14.45 17.93 19.78
N GLY A 73 15.09 16.92 19.20
CA GLY A 73 16.00 17.10 18.07
C GLY A 73 16.29 15.80 17.36
N THR A 74 17.06 15.90 16.28
CA THR A 74 17.47 14.74 15.49
C THR A 74 18.98 14.65 15.43
N VAL A 75 19.49 13.43 15.41
CA VAL A 75 20.91 13.14 15.25
C VAL A 75 21.07 12.17 14.09
N LYS A 76 21.99 12.49 13.20
CA LYS A 76 22.27 11.73 11.98
C LYS A 76 23.39 10.74 12.20
N ILE A 77 23.33 9.60 11.52
CA ILE A 77 24.37 8.59 11.50
C ILE A 77 24.56 8.08 10.07
N GLN A 78 25.75 8.32 9.50
CA GLN A 78 26.09 7.84 8.17
C GLN A 78 26.58 6.39 8.24
N LEU A 79 25.89 5.50 7.54
CA LEU A 79 26.31 4.09 7.47
C LEU A 79 27.26 3.85 6.30
N PRO A 80 28.29 3.00 6.48
CA PRO A 80 29.10 2.53 5.36
C PRO A 80 28.30 1.58 4.45
N SER A 81 28.71 1.49 3.18
CA SER A 81 28.18 0.52 2.20
C SER A 81 28.68 -0.91 2.53
N GLY A 82 27.91 -1.93 2.14
CA GLY A 82 28.25 -3.34 2.34
C GLY A 82 27.87 -3.94 3.69
N LEU A 83 27.16 -3.21 4.55
CA LEU A 83 26.62 -3.75 5.81
C LEU A 83 25.35 -4.58 5.57
N ARG A 84 25.16 -5.62 6.39
CA ARG A 84 23.94 -6.44 6.37
C ARG A 84 23.72 -7.17 7.70
N GLY A 85 22.45 -7.44 8.03
CA GLY A 85 22.07 -8.28 9.18
C GLY A 85 21.77 -7.47 10.43
N GLN A 86 21.91 -8.08 11.61
CA GLN A 86 21.58 -7.42 12.87
C GLN A 86 22.72 -6.51 13.35
N ALA A 87 22.36 -5.34 13.87
CA ALA A 87 23.26 -4.37 14.49
C ALA A 87 22.69 -3.87 15.82
N HIS A 88 23.56 -3.38 16.70
CA HIS A 88 23.18 -2.74 17.95
C HIS A 88 23.37 -1.23 17.82
N LEU A 89 22.26 -0.49 17.91
CA LEU A 89 22.28 0.96 18.03
C LEU A 89 22.38 1.32 19.51
N LYS A 90 23.52 1.89 19.91
CA LYS A 90 23.75 2.42 21.25
C LYS A 90 23.58 3.94 21.20
N VAL A 91 22.86 4.48 22.18
CA VAL A 91 22.57 5.91 22.30
C VAL A 91 22.84 6.34 23.73
N TRP A 92 23.55 7.45 23.90
CA TRP A 92 23.71 8.06 25.22
C TRP A 92 23.73 9.57 25.14
N GLY A 93 23.18 10.20 26.18
CA GLY A 93 23.31 11.62 26.47
C GLY A 93 24.32 11.81 27.59
N ASN A 94 25.28 12.72 27.40
CA ASN A 94 26.31 13.13 28.36
C ASN A 94 27.04 11.96 29.06
N ARG A 95 28.26 11.64 28.61
CA ARG A 95 29.03 10.48 29.13
C ARG A 95 29.78 10.77 30.43
N HIS A 96 29.99 12.04 30.78
CA HIS A 96 30.77 12.46 31.95
C HIS A 96 29.91 13.26 32.94
N LEU A 97 29.98 12.92 34.24
CA LEU A 97 29.27 13.57 35.34
C LEU A 97 29.57 15.07 35.49
N THR A 98 30.62 15.58 34.84
CA THR A 98 31.03 16.98 34.86
C THR A 98 30.40 17.83 33.74
N GLU A 99 29.71 17.20 32.78
CA GLU A 99 28.99 17.91 31.72
C GLU A 99 27.54 18.16 32.15
N GLY A 100 27.09 19.43 32.11
CA GLY A 100 25.68 19.76 32.34
C GLY A 100 24.76 19.16 31.28
N GLY A 101 23.54 18.75 31.67
CA GLY A 101 22.55 18.11 30.79
C GLY A 101 22.11 16.73 31.28
N PHE A 102 21.21 16.10 30.54
CA PHE A 102 20.55 14.86 30.96
C PHE A 102 21.40 13.61 30.66
N ILE A 103 21.66 12.77 31.66
CA ILE A 103 22.52 11.59 31.52
C ILE A 103 21.66 10.34 31.30
N PHE A 104 21.88 9.66 30.18
CA PHE A 104 21.25 8.36 29.91
C PHE A 104 22.11 7.50 28.99
N HIS A 105 21.94 6.18 29.06
CA HIS A 105 22.58 5.23 28.15
C HIS A 105 21.61 4.09 27.87
N ASN A 106 21.39 3.78 26.58
CA ASN A 106 20.53 2.69 26.17
C ASN A 106 21.03 2.06 24.86
N SER A 107 20.55 0.86 24.57
CA SER A 107 20.85 0.16 23.32
C SER A 107 19.66 -0.63 22.84
N THR A 108 19.45 -0.65 21.53
CA THR A 108 18.44 -1.48 20.87
C THR A 108 19.03 -2.20 19.67
N THR A 109 18.38 -3.27 19.25
CA THR A 109 18.76 -4.01 18.04
C THR A 109 18.03 -3.42 16.84
N VAL A 110 18.77 -3.14 15.77
CA VAL A 110 18.24 -2.68 14.47
C VAL A 110 18.67 -3.65 13.38
N THR A 111 17.83 -3.81 12.36
CA THR A 111 18.18 -4.60 11.19
C THR A 111 18.84 -3.69 10.15
N VAL A 112 19.97 -4.10 9.59
CA VAL A 112 20.63 -3.42 8.49
C VAL A 112 20.31 -4.16 7.19
N ASP A 113 19.57 -3.49 6.33
CA ASP A 113 19.31 -3.92 4.96
C ASP A 113 20.49 -3.52 4.07
N SER A 114 20.98 -4.47 3.27
CA SER A 114 22.05 -4.18 2.31
C SER A 114 21.55 -3.35 1.13
N LYS A 115 20.23 -3.22 0.93
CA LYS A 115 19.62 -2.39 -0.11
C LYS A 115 19.70 -0.89 0.22
N GLY A 116 20.85 -0.29 -0.04
CA GLY A 116 21.09 1.16 0.02
C GLY A 116 20.74 1.92 -1.25
N SER A 117 20.63 1.24 -2.39
CA SER A 117 20.33 1.84 -3.69
C SER A 117 19.39 0.96 -4.53
N SER A 118 18.76 1.56 -5.54
CA SER A 118 17.89 0.88 -6.52
C SER A 118 18.39 1.11 -7.94
N VAL A 119 18.26 0.08 -8.78
CA VAL A 119 18.65 0.11 -10.19
C VAL A 119 17.42 -0.04 -11.07
N PHE A 120 17.26 0.88 -12.03
CA PHE A 120 16.24 0.80 -13.07
C PHE A 120 16.90 0.47 -14.41
N ILE A 121 16.43 -0.58 -15.07
CA ILE A 121 16.97 -1.05 -16.36
C ILE A 121 15.97 -0.72 -17.47
N GLN A 122 16.45 -0.04 -18.51
CA GLN A 122 15.68 0.36 -19.68
C GLN A 122 16.35 -0.16 -20.96
N THR A 123 15.55 -0.71 -21.87
CA THR A 123 15.97 -1.07 -23.24
C THR A 123 15.33 -0.14 -24.26
N ASP A 124 15.93 0.01 -25.45
CA ASP A 124 15.31 0.82 -26.52
C ASP A 124 14.06 0.16 -27.12
N LYS A 125 14.01 -1.19 -27.14
CA LYS A 125 12.88 -1.97 -27.66
C LYS A 125 12.55 -3.17 -26.77
N PRO A 126 11.30 -3.68 -26.81
CA PRO A 126 10.91 -4.91 -26.13
C PRO A 126 11.20 -6.18 -26.93
N VAL A 127 11.29 -6.10 -28.27
CA VAL A 127 11.50 -7.24 -29.18
C VAL A 127 12.60 -6.95 -30.19
N TYR A 128 13.52 -7.90 -30.38
CA TYR A 128 14.64 -7.81 -31.31
C TYR A 128 14.66 -8.96 -32.33
N LYS A 129 15.24 -8.67 -33.48
CA LYS A 129 15.55 -9.61 -34.56
C LYS A 129 17.02 -10.04 -34.49
N PRO A 130 17.40 -11.18 -35.10
CA PRO A 130 18.80 -11.51 -35.32
C PRO A 130 19.59 -10.35 -35.94
N LYS A 131 20.88 -10.24 -35.58
CA LYS A 131 21.81 -9.16 -35.97
C LYS A 131 21.50 -7.76 -35.43
N GLN A 132 20.43 -7.57 -34.65
CA GLN A 132 20.18 -6.27 -34.02
C GLN A 132 21.03 -6.07 -32.77
N LYS A 133 21.22 -4.81 -32.38
CA LYS A 133 21.93 -4.41 -31.17
C LYS A 133 20.92 -3.99 -30.12
N VAL A 134 20.98 -4.59 -28.94
CA VAL A 134 20.19 -4.22 -27.76
C VAL A 134 20.89 -3.05 -27.09
N LEU A 135 20.22 -1.90 -26.96
CA LEU A 135 20.74 -0.74 -26.24
C LEU A 135 20.14 -0.72 -24.84
N ILE A 136 20.99 -0.56 -23.82
CA ILE A 136 20.61 -0.72 -22.41
C ILE A 136 21.07 0.51 -21.63
N ASN A 137 20.16 1.10 -20.86
CA ASN A 137 20.46 2.13 -19.87
C ASN A 137 20.14 1.60 -18.47
N MET A 138 21.03 1.86 -17.52
CA MET A 138 20.81 1.59 -16.11
C MET A 138 20.91 2.88 -15.32
N PHE A 139 19.90 3.14 -14.48
CA PHE A 139 19.83 4.31 -13.60
C PHE A 139 19.93 3.85 -12.15
N MET A 140 20.85 4.43 -11.39
CA MET A 140 21.12 4.06 -10.01
C MET A 140 20.81 5.22 -9.06
N VAL A 141 19.90 4.99 -8.11
CA VAL A 141 19.45 6.02 -7.17
C VAL A 141 19.35 5.52 -5.74
N THR A 142 19.57 6.41 -4.78
CA THR A 142 19.31 6.17 -3.35
C THR A 142 17.80 6.26 -3.05
N PRO A 143 17.33 5.89 -1.83
CA PRO A 143 15.94 6.07 -1.41
C PRO A 143 15.43 7.50 -1.55
N ASP A 144 16.31 8.49 -1.41
CA ASP A 144 15.99 9.92 -1.59
C ASP A 144 15.99 10.36 -3.06
N LEU A 145 16.06 9.39 -3.99
CA LEU A 145 16.09 9.59 -5.45
C LEU A 145 17.30 10.42 -5.90
N ARG A 146 18.40 10.37 -5.15
CA ARG A 146 19.67 10.97 -5.54
C ARG A 146 20.52 9.98 -6.33
N PRO A 147 21.23 10.41 -7.38
CA PRO A 147 22.09 9.52 -8.14
C PRO A 147 23.22 8.98 -7.25
N THR A 148 23.58 7.72 -7.44
CA THR A 148 24.73 7.10 -6.76
C THR A 148 25.73 6.54 -7.77
N SER A 149 27.00 6.48 -7.40
CA SER A 149 28.12 6.05 -8.26
C SER A 149 28.73 4.73 -7.79
N GLU A 150 27.93 3.88 -7.15
CA GLU A 150 28.36 2.55 -6.71
C GLU A 150 28.66 1.63 -7.91
N LYS A 151 29.56 0.68 -7.67
CA LYS A 151 29.90 -0.36 -8.64
C LYS A 151 28.67 -1.25 -8.91
N ILE A 152 28.46 -1.59 -10.17
CA ILE A 152 27.42 -2.51 -10.60
C ILE A 152 28.01 -3.61 -11.47
N GLU A 153 27.52 -4.84 -11.28
CA GLU A 153 27.79 -5.95 -12.17
C GLU A 153 26.54 -6.21 -13.00
N ALA A 154 26.68 -6.54 -14.27
CA ALA A 154 25.53 -6.84 -15.12
C ALA A 154 25.82 -8.04 -16.01
N TYR A 155 24.79 -8.80 -16.35
CA TYR A 155 24.91 -9.92 -17.27
C TYR A 155 23.61 -10.18 -18.02
N ILE A 156 23.70 -10.90 -19.13
CA ILE A 156 22.54 -11.29 -19.93
C ILE A 156 22.44 -12.80 -20.00
N LEU A 157 21.24 -13.34 -19.72
CA LEU A 157 20.90 -14.74 -19.92
C LEU A 157 20.11 -14.94 -21.21
N ASP A 158 20.45 -16.01 -21.94
CA ASP A 158 19.63 -16.51 -23.03
C ASP A 158 18.37 -17.25 -22.48
N PRO A 159 17.41 -17.61 -23.34
CA PRO A 159 16.19 -18.34 -22.94
C PRO A 159 16.45 -19.72 -22.31
N ARG A 160 17.67 -20.26 -22.44
CA ARG A 160 18.10 -21.53 -21.83
C ARG A 160 18.81 -21.31 -20.49
N GLY A 161 18.86 -20.07 -20.00
CA GLY A 161 19.53 -19.70 -18.75
C GLY A 161 21.06 -19.60 -18.88
N SER A 162 21.62 -19.66 -20.09
CA SER A 162 23.06 -19.53 -20.31
C SER A 162 23.48 -18.06 -20.26
N ARG A 163 24.51 -17.74 -19.49
CA ARG A 163 25.08 -16.39 -19.40
C ARG A 163 25.92 -16.09 -20.65
N ILE A 164 25.46 -15.17 -21.48
CA ILE A 164 26.09 -14.87 -22.79
C ILE A 164 27.13 -13.76 -22.69
N ILE A 165 26.92 -12.79 -21.80
CA ILE A 165 27.86 -11.71 -21.53
C ILE A 165 27.77 -11.30 -20.07
N GLN A 166 28.90 -10.86 -19.51
CA GLN A 166 29.00 -10.33 -18.16
C GLN A 166 29.92 -9.10 -18.16
N TRP A 167 29.49 -8.07 -17.45
CA TRP A 167 30.25 -6.87 -17.14
C TRP A 167 30.47 -6.82 -15.63
N THR A 168 31.73 -6.85 -15.18
CA THR A 168 32.09 -7.02 -13.76
C THR A 168 32.55 -5.75 -13.05
N ASP A 169 32.74 -4.64 -13.74
CA ASP A 169 33.17 -3.36 -13.13
C ASP A 169 32.56 -2.16 -13.86
N LEU A 170 31.23 -2.12 -13.91
CA LEU A 170 30.53 -0.96 -14.43
C LEU A 170 30.45 0.09 -13.32
N ARG A 171 30.80 1.33 -13.68
CA ARG A 171 30.62 2.50 -12.82
C ARG A 171 29.90 3.59 -13.60
N PRO A 172 28.93 4.28 -12.99
CA PRO A 172 28.31 5.45 -13.60
C PRO A 172 29.36 6.50 -13.96
N ILE A 173 29.35 6.99 -15.21
CA ILE A 173 30.28 8.03 -15.68
C ILE A 173 29.86 9.39 -15.13
N CYS A 174 28.56 9.68 -15.13
CA CYS A 174 27.97 10.79 -14.41
C CYS A 174 26.60 10.36 -13.89
N CYS A 175 26.17 11.04 -12.81
CA CYS A 175 24.74 11.24 -12.57
C CYS A 175 23.97 9.92 -12.34
N GLY A 176 24.66 8.86 -11.90
CA GLY A 176 24.06 7.54 -11.66
C GLY A 176 23.63 6.78 -12.91
N VAL A 177 24.12 7.13 -14.11
CA VAL A 177 23.73 6.48 -15.37
C VAL A 177 24.87 5.62 -15.92
N VAL A 178 24.53 4.39 -16.33
CA VAL A 178 25.41 3.47 -17.05
C VAL A 178 24.76 3.08 -18.37
N ASN A 179 25.46 3.30 -19.48
CA ASN A 179 25.01 2.91 -20.82
C ASN A 179 25.79 1.68 -21.28
N MET A 180 25.08 0.71 -21.86
CA MET A 180 25.65 -0.52 -22.39
C MET A 180 24.98 -0.90 -23.70
N SER A 181 25.62 -1.83 -24.40
CA SER A 181 25.00 -2.40 -25.58
C SER A 181 25.45 -3.83 -25.83
N PHE A 182 24.55 -4.64 -26.38
CA PHE A 182 24.77 -6.06 -26.65
C PHE A 182 24.35 -6.40 -28.08
N PRO A 183 25.30 -6.78 -28.97
CA PRO A 183 24.97 -7.21 -30.32
C PRO A 183 24.43 -8.65 -30.33
N LEU A 184 23.27 -8.88 -30.94
CA LEU A 184 22.72 -10.22 -31.15
C LEU A 184 23.42 -10.91 -32.34
N SER A 185 23.66 -12.21 -32.19
CA SER A 185 24.19 -13.07 -33.25
C SER A 185 23.26 -13.12 -34.47
N ASP A 186 23.77 -13.65 -35.58
CA ASP A 186 22.98 -13.98 -36.77
C ASP A 186 22.05 -15.18 -36.54
N GLN A 187 22.44 -16.09 -35.63
CA GLN A 187 21.66 -17.25 -35.20
C GLN A 187 21.47 -17.25 -33.67
N PRO A 188 20.73 -16.28 -33.09
CA PRO A 188 20.48 -16.24 -31.66
C PRO A 188 19.45 -17.30 -31.26
N VAL A 189 19.45 -17.70 -30.00
CA VAL A 189 18.35 -18.49 -29.42
C VAL A 189 17.10 -17.61 -29.35
N PHE A 190 16.00 -18.09 -29.93
CA PHE A 190 14.72 -17.39 -29.87
C PHE A 190 14.03 -17.63 -28.53
N GLY A 191 13.34 -16.62 -28.01
CA GLY A 191 12.63 -16.66 -26.74
C GLY A 191 12.82 -15.38 -25.93
N GLU A 192 12.54 -15.48 -24.63
CA GLU A 192 12.73 -14.38 -23.68
C GLU A 192 14.16 -14.39 -23.12
N TRP A 193 14.82 -13.25 -23.23
CA TRP A 193 16.15 -12.99 -22.71
C TRP A 193 16.03 -12.10 -21.47
N LEU A 194 16.95 -12.28 -20.51
CA LEU A 194 16.94 -11.53 -19.24
C LEU A 194 18.23 -10.76 -19.06
N ILE A 195 18.11 -9.45 -18.83
CA ILE A 195 19.19 -8.59 -18.36
C ILE A 195 19.13 -8.59 -16.84
N PHE A 196 20.25 -8.87 -16.19
CA PHE A 196 20.42 -8.75 -14.75
C PHE A 196 21.44 -7.68 -14.43
N ALA A 197 21.18 -6.93 -13.37
CA ALA A 197 22.10 -5.98 -12.78
C ALA A 197 22.17 -6.24 -11.27
N GLU A 198 23.37 -6.47 -10.75
CA GLU A 198 23.67 -6.83 -9.37
C GLU A 198 24.46 -5.73 -8.68
N THR A 199 23.97 -5.29 -7.52
CA THR A 199 24.63 -4.33 -6.65
C THR A 199 24.22 -4.56 -5.21
N GLN A 200 25.14 -4.38 -4.26
CA GLN A 200 24.89 -4.55 -2.82
C GLN A 200 24.17 -5.87 -2.44
N GLY A 201 24.45 -6.96 -3.17
CA GLY A 201 23.81 -8.27 -2.99
C GLY A 201 22.37 -8.38 -3.50
N HIS A 202 21.87 -7.38 -4.21
CA HIS A 202 20.53 -7.34 -4.81
C HIS A 202 20.62 -7.41 -6.32
N ALA A 203 19.76 -8.24 -6.92
CA ALA A 203 19.63 -8.38 -8.36
C ALA A 203 18.36 -7.68 -8.87
N TYR A 204 18.51 -6.91 -9.93
CA TYR A 204 17.46 -6.24 -10.67
C TYR A 204 17.40 -6.85 -12.07
N ASN A 205 16.21 -7.05 -12.63
CA ASN A 205 16.08 -7.65 -13.94
C ASN A 205 15.12 -6.92 -14.86
N LYS A 206 15.34 -7.13 -16.17
CA LYS A 206 14.46 -6.67 -17.24
C LYS A 206 14.51 -7.68 -18.37
N SER A 207 13.34 -8.05 -18.90
CA SER A 207 13.26 -8.97 -20.03
C SER A 207 13.11 -8.25 -21.37
N PHE A 208 13.57 -8.93 -22.42
CA PHE A 208 13.31 -8.58 -23.82
C PHE A 208 13.19 -9.88 -24.65
N SER A 209 12.42 -9.86 -25.74
CA SER A 209 12.22 -11.06 -26.57
C SER A 209 13.07 -11.02 -27.84
N VAL A 210 13.63 -12.16 -28.24
CA VAL A 210 14.29 -12.35 -29.53
C VAL A 210 13.51 -13.36 -30.33
N GLN A 211 13.04 -12.98 -31.51
CA GLN A 211 12.19 -13.85 -32.33
C GLN A 211 12.64 -13.85 -33.78
N LYS A 212 12.50 -15.00 -34.45
CA LYS A 212 12.52 -15.06 -35.91
C LYS A 212 11.24 -14.39 -36.33
N TYR A 213 11.33 -13.11 -36.70
CA TYR A 213 10.14 -12.36 -37.06
C TYR A 213 9.57 -12.92 -38.38
N VAL A 214 8.75 -13.96 -38.28
CA VAL A 214 7.77 -14.33 -39.30
C VAL A 214 6.53 -13.57 -38.90
N LEU A 215 6.28 -12.49 -39.62
CA LEU A 215 5.07 -11.72 -39.43
C LEU A 215 3.88 -12.68 -39.67
N PRO A 216 3.03 -12.95 -38.66
CA PRO A 216 1.82 -13.73 -38.89
C PRO A 216 1.05 -13.07 -40.03
N LYS A 217 0.59 -13.84 -41.03
CA LYS A 217 -0.04 -13.25 -42.23
C LYS A 217 -1.22 -12.34 -41.86
N PHE A 218 -1.93 -12.69 -40.81
CA PHE A 218 -2.99 -11.91 -40.20
C PHE A 218 -2.98 -12.04 -38.69
N GLU A 219 -3.45 -11.01 -38.02
CA GLU A 219 -3.68 -10.95 -36.59
C GLU A 219 -5.09 -11.46 -36.26
N LEU A 220 -5.22 -12.19 -35.16
CA LEU A 220 -6.48 -12.70 -34.63
C LEU A 220 -6.64 -12.21 -33.19
N VAL A 221 -7.70 -11.46 -32.91
CA VAL A 221 -7.97 -10.88 -31.59
C VAL A 221 -9.37 -11.29 -31.15
N ILE A 222 -9.47 -11.90 -29.96
CA ILE A 222 -10.76 -12.11 -29.28
C ILE A 222 -10.98 -10.87 -28.39
N SER A 223 -12.18 -10.34 -28.44
CA SER A 223 -12.65 -9.27 -27.55
C SER A 223 -13.92 -9.78 -26.87
N PRO A 224 -13.77 -10.52 -25.75
CA PRO A 224 -14.90 -10.95 -24.94
C PRO A 224 -15.38 -9.80 -24.03
N PRO A 225 -16.52 -9.95 -23.33
CA PRO A 225 -16.88 -9.06 -22.24
C PRO A 225 -15.85 -9.15 -21.10
N SER A 226 -15.77 -8.10 -20.28
CA SER A 226 -14.82 -8.05 -19.16
C SER A 226 -15.14 -9.04 -18.05
N TYR A 227 -16.41 -9.39 -17.87
CA TYR A 227 -16.92 -10.44 -16.97
C TYR A 227 -18.34 -10.82 -17.40
N VAL A 228 -18.84 -11.97 -16.95
CA VAL A 228 -20.25 -12.35 -17.13
C VAL A 228 -21.10 -11.65 -16.05
N ARG A 229 -21.96 -10.71 -16.48
CA ARG A 229 -22.86 -9.93 -15.62
C ARG A 229 -24.07 -10.71 -15.16
N ASP A 230 -24.67 -11.50 -16.04
CA ASP A 230 -25.86 -12.30 -15.73
C ASP A 230 -25.80 -13.67 -16.39
N ILE A 231 -25.70 -14.71 -15.57
CA ILE A 231 -25.62 -16.11 -15.98
C ILE A 231 -26.85 -16.56 -16.79
N GLY A 232 -28.01 -15.96 -16.54
CA GLY A 232 -29.26 -16.28 -17.25
C GLY A 232 -29.31 -15.75 -18.69
N THR A 233 -28.44 -14.80 -19.03
CA THR A 233 -28.40 -14.16 -20.35
C THR A 233 -27.14 -14.54 -21.12
N CYS A 234 -27.16 -14.27 -22.43
CA CYS A 234 -25.99 -14.43 -23.27
C CYS A 234 -25.35 -13.07 -23.52
N GLU A 235 -24.04 -13.01 -23.41
CA GLU A 235 -23.25 -11.82 -23.72
C GLU A 235 -22.56 -11.97 -25.07
N LYS A 236 -22.13 -10.86 -25.66
CA LYS A 236 -21.52 -10.85 -26.99
C LYS A 236 -20.00 -10.77 -26.90
N GLY A 237 -19.33 -11.74 -27.48
CA GLY A 237 -17.91 -11.67 -27.82
C GLY A 237 -17.71 -11.30 -29.29
N ASN A 238 -16.55 -10.75 -29.62
CA ASN A 238 -16.17 -10.46 -31.00
C ASN A 238 -14.80 -11.07 -31.32
N VAL A 239 -14.67 -11.67 -32.50
CA VAL A 239 -13.37 -12.09 -33.05
C VAL A 239 -13.05 -11.20 -34.25
N LYS A 240 -11.89 -10.55 -34.23
CA LYS A 240 -11.38 -9.76 -35.35
C LYS A 240 -10.19 -10.47 -35.99
N ALA A 241 -10.23 -10.60 -37.31
CA ALA A 241 -9.18 -11.21 -38.12
C ALA A 241 -8.74 -10.24 -39.23
N ARG A 242 -7.51 -9.74 -39.18
CA ARG A 242 -7.03 -8.70 -40.09
C ARG A 242 -5.63 -9.03 -40.61
N TYR A 243 -5.46 -9.00 -41.94
CA TYR A 243 -4.12 -9.12 -42.52
C TYR A 243 -3.21 -7.99 -42.04
N THR A 244 -1.91 -8.23 -42.05
CA THR A 244 -0.90 -7.26 -41.61
C THR A 244 -0.89 -5.95 -42.41
N PHE A 245 -1.30 -6.01 -43.69
CA PHE A 245 -1.52 -4.85 -44.55
C PHE A 245 -2.92 -4.23 -44.39
N GLY A 246 -3.69 -4.68 -43.40
CA GLY A 246 -4.88 -4.02 -42.90
C GLY A 246 -6.21 -4.44 -43.54
N LYS A 247 -6.23 -5.40 -44.46
CA LYS A 247 -7.46 -5.90 -45.09
C LYS A 247 -8.17 -6.97 -44.22
N PRO A 248 -9.50 -7.11 -44.33
CA PRO A 248 -10.25 -8.13 -43.60
C PRO A 248 -9.90 -9.54 -44.09
N VAL A 249 -9.82 -10.50 -43.16
CA VAL A 249 -9.65 -11.91 -43.49
C VAL A 249 -11.01 -12.53 -43.78
N LYS A 250 -11.15 -13.20 -44.93
CA LYS A 250 -12.30 -14.05 -45.26
C LYS A 250 -11.96 -15.51 -44.97
N GLY A 251 -12.82 -16.22 -44.23
CA GLY A 251 -12.56 -17.62 -43.87
C GLY A 251 -13.63 -18.24 -42.98
N LEU A 252 -13.30 -19.42 -42.45
CA LEU A 252 -14.10 -20.15 -41.46
C LEU A 252 -13.56 -19.89 -40.06
N LEU A 253 -14.44 -19.48 -39.14
CA LEU A 253 -14.16 -19.29 -37.72
C LEU A 253 -14.80 -20.43 -36.92
N THR A 254 -14.00 -21.12 -36.12
CA THR A 254 -14.46 -22.09 -35.11
C THR A 254 -14.11 -21.58 -33.72
N ILE A 255 -15.12 -21.43 -32.88
CA ILE A 255 -15.02 -21.00 -31.49
C ILE A 255 -15.36 -22.18 -30.59
N ASN A 256 -14.49 -22.47 -29.64
CA ASN A 256 -14.70 -23.49 -28.61
C ASN A 256 -14.66 -22.81 -27.24
N MET A 257 -15.75 -22.92 -26.49
CA MET A 257 -15.92 -22.28 -25.18
C MET A 257 -16.18 -23.32 -24.10
N THR A 258 -15.66 -23.09 -22.90
CA THR A 258 -15.96 -23.85 -21.69
C THR A 258 -15.77 -22.94 -20.47
N ILE A 259 -16.33 -23.32 -19.33
CA ILE A 259 -16.08 -22.64 -18.06
C ILE A 259 -15.19 -23.53 -17.20
N THR A 260 -14.11 -22.97 -16.66
CA THR A 260 -13.28 -23.68 -15.69
C THR A 260 -13.30 -22.95 -14.36
N GLY A 261 -13.56 -23.67 -13.27
CA GLY A 261 -13.50 -23.10 -11.94
C GLY A 261 -12.08 -22.68 -11.54
N VAL A 262 -11.98 -21.69 -10.66
CA VAL A 262 -10.72 -21.17 -10.14
C VAL A 262 -10.58 -21.42 -8.64
N GLY A 263 -9.33 -21.40 -8.15
CA GLY A 263 -9.05 -21.59 -6.73
C GLY A 263 -9.55 -22.93 -6.19
N TYR A 264 -10.52 -22.89 -5.27
CA TYR A 264 -11.14 -24.08 -4.68
C TYR A 264 -11.98 -24.88 -5.69
N TYR A 265 -12.53 -24.21 -6.73
CA TYR A 265 -13.41 -24.83 -7.73
C TYR A 265 -12.66 -25.39 -8.95
N LYS A 266 -11.33 -25.54 -8.90
CA LYS A 266 -10.55 -25.99 -10.08
C LYS A 266 -10.98 -27.34 -10.67
N HIS A 267 -11.63 -28.18 -9.86
CA HIS A 267 -12.15 -29.48 -10.30
C HIS A 267 -13.50 -29.35 -11.05
N GLU A 268 -14.18 -28.21 -10.93
CA GLU A 268 -15.43 -27.91 -11.60
C GLU A 268 -15.13 -27.47 -13.04
N ILE A 269 -15.51 -28.31 -14.00
CA ILE A 269 -15.34 -28.05 -15.44
C ILE A 269 -16.71 -28.07 -16.09
N GLY A 270 -17.01 -26.98 -16.79
CA GLY A 270 -18.25 -26.78 -17.51
C GLY A 270 -18.32 -27.58 -18.82
N LEU A 271 -19.53 -27.60 -19.39
CA LEU A 271 -19.78 -28.23 -20.68
C LEU A 271 -19.09 -27.43 -21.80
N GLN A 272 -18.61 -28.17 -22.80
CA GLN A 272 -17.96 -27.60 -23.96
C GLN A 272 -19.01 -27.16 -25.00
N VAL A 273 -18.91 -25.91 -25.45
CA VAL A 273 -19.79 -25.33 -26.47
C VAL A 273 -18.96 -24.96 -27.70
N LEU A 274 -19.30 -25.55 -28.85
CA LEU A 274 -18.62 -25.31 -30.12
C LEU A 274 -19.54 -24.54 -31.08
N LYS A 275 -19.04 -23.44 -31.63
CA LYS A 275 -19.73 -22.61 -32.64
C LYS A 275 -18.85 -22.45 -33.88
N THR A 276 -19.44 -22.61 -35.05
CA THR A 276 -18.75 -22.43 -36.33
C THR A 276 -19.52 -21.43 -37.20
N MET A 277 -18.81 -20.47 -37.78
CA MET A 277 -19.40 -19.42 -38.60
C MET A 277 -18.41 -18.89 -39.64
N GLU A 278 -18.90 -18.20 -40.67
CA GLU A 278 -18.04 -17.47 -41.59
C GLU A 278 -17.56 -16.15 -40.95
N ILE A 279 -16.32 -15.75 -41.24
CA ILE A 279 -15.76 -14.47 -40.82
C ILE A 279 -15.32 -13.66 -42.04
N TYR A 280 -15.66 -12.36 -42.04
CA TYR A 280 -15.11 -11.36 -42.96
C TYR A 280 -14.59 -10.17 -42.14
N GLY A 281 -13.33 -10.26 -41.71
CA GLY A 281 -12.69 -9.23 -40.88
C GLY A 281 -13.12 -9.26 -39.40
N SER A 282 -14.41 -9.43 -39.11
CA SER A 282 -14.97 -9.49 -37.75
C SER A 282 -16.17 -10.43 -37.72
N ALA A 283 -16.35 -11.15 -36.61
CA ALA A 283 -17.53 -11.98 -36.37
C ALA A 283 -17.92 -11.92 -34.89
N VAL A 284 -19.22 -11.75 -34.62
CA VAL A 284 -19.79 -11.67 -33.27
C VAL A 284 -20.36 -13.04 -32.90
N PHE A 285 -20.15 -13.46 -31.66
CA PHE A 285 -20.65 -14.73 -31.13
C PHE A 285 -21.23 -14.54 -29.73
N ASP A 286 -22.22 -15.36 -29.39
CA ASP A 286 -22.82 -15.31 -28.06
C ASP A 286 -22.10 -16.24 -27.08
N ILE A 287 -21.84 -15.72 -25.88
CA ILE A 287 -21.28 -16.40 -24.71
C ILE A 287 -22.44 -16.57 -23.72
N CYS A 288 -22.98 -17.78 -23.64
CA CYS A 288 -24.10 -18.11 -22.77
C CYS A 288 -23.59 -18.95 -21.60
N ALA A 289 -23.42 -18.34 -20.42
CA ALA A 289 -22.88 -19.05 -19.26
C ALA A 289 -23.75 -20.25 -18.86
N LYS A 290 -25.08 -20.11 -18.90
CA LYS A 290 -26.04 -21.19 -18.65
C LYS A 290 -25.83 -22.46 -19.49
N ASP A 291 -25.31 -22.34 -20.72
CA ASP A 291 -25.11 -23.49 -21.61
C ASP A 291 -23.83 -24.25 -21.26
N MET A 292 -22.88 -23.56 -20.60
CA MET A 292 -21.60 -24.09 -20.17
C MET A 292 -21.58 -24.48 -18.69
N MET A 293 -22.47 -23.95 -17.85
CA MET A 293 -22.53 -24.22 -16.41
C MET A 293 -23.53 -25.35 -16.09
N PRO A 294 -23.04 -26.50 -15.60
CA PRO A 294 -23.86 -27.53 -14.98
C PRO A 294 -24.68 -27.02 -13.76
N VAL A 295 -25.79 -27.72 -13.46
CA VAL A 295 -26.72 -27.36 -12.38
C VAL A 295 -26.10 -27.55 -10.99
N ASP A 296 -25.17 -28.48 -10.86
CA ASP A 296 -24.46 -28.87 -9.63
C ASP A 296 -23.36 -27.90 -9.20
N PHE A 297 -23.09 -26.84 -9.98
CA PHE A 297 -22.11 -25.83 -9.58
C PHE A 297 -22.52 -25.16 -8.25
N PRO A 298 -21.62 -25.06 -7.25
CA PRO A 298 -21.93 -24.46 -5.95
C PRO A 298 -22.46 -23.03 -6.06
N GLU A 299 -23.34 -22.59 -5.15
CA GLU A 299 -23.92 -21.23 -5.14
C GLU A 299 -22.90 -20.08 -5.07
N HIS A 300 -21.70 -20.38 -4.61
CA HIS A 300 -20.57 -19.45 -4.46
C HIS A 300 -19.45 -19.74 -5.47
N PHE A 301 -19.78 -20.44 -6.57
CA PHE A 301 -18.86 -20.80 -7.63
C PHE A 301 -18.17 -19.58 -8.25
N ARG A 302 -16.87 -19.74 -8.54
CA ARG A 302 -16.04 -18.79 -9.28
C ARG A 302 -15.26 -19.53 -10.35
N GLY A 303 -15.25 -18.98 -11.56
CA GLY A 303 -14.51 -19.53 -12.70
C GLY A 303 -14.19 -18.49 -13.76
N THR A 304 -13.66 -18.97 -14.87
CA THR A 304 -13.37 -18.18 -16.08
C THR A 304 -13.97 -18.86 -17.30
N VAL A 305 -14.39 -18.07 -18.28
CA VAL A 305 -14.77 -18.55 -19.60
C VAL A 305 -13.50 -18.68 -20.43
N ASN A 306 -13.20 -19.90 -20.86
CA ASN A 306 -12.06 -20.21 -21.71
C ASN A 306 -12.54 -20.27 -23.16
N ILE A 307 -11.98 -19.45 -24.05
CA ILE A 307 -12.39 -19.25 -25.42
C ILE A 307 -11.21 -19.55 -26.36
N TRP A 308 -11.31 -20.62 -27.14
CA TRP A 308 -10.40 -20.89 -28.25
C TRP A 308 -11.05 -20.45 -29.57
N ALA A 309 -10.40 -19.56 -30.30
CA ALA A 309 -10.82 -19.15 -31.64
C ALA A 309 -9.80 -19.63 -32.70
N THR A 310 -10.29 -20.36 -33.69
CA THR A 310 -9.50 -20.83 -34.84
C THR A 310 -10.06 -20.23 -36.12
N VAL A 311 -9.23 -19.54 -36.90
CA VAL A 311 -9.60 -19.02 -38.23
C VAL A 311 -8.78 -19.72 -39.31
N ILE A 312 -9.48 -20.25 -40.30
CA ILE A 312 -8.89 -20.78 -41.54
C ILE A 312 -9.33 -19.87 -42.68
N SER A 313 -8.40 -19.10 -43.24
CA SER A 313 -8.67 -18.19 -44.35
C SER A 313 -8.80 -18.92 -45.69
N VAL A 314 -9.41 -18.25 -46.67
CA VAL A 314 -9.58 -18.79 -48.03
C VAL A 314 -8.27 -19.14 -48.74
N ASP A 315 -7.15 -18.54 -48.35
CA ASP A 315 -5.81 -18.84 -48.89
C ASP A 315 -5.13 -20.02 -48.17
N GLY A 316 -5.85 -20.73 -47.30
CA GLY A 316 -5.37 -21.88 -46.54
C GLY A 316 -4.55 -21.51 -45.29
N SER A 317 -4.39 -20.22 -44.97
CA SER A 317 -3.66 -19.81 -43.78
C SER A 317 -4.50 -20.05 -42.51
N LYS A 318 -3.89 -20.67 -41.50
CA LYS A 318 -4.54 -20.96 -40.21
C LYS A 318 -3.94 -20.11 -39.10
N GLN A 319 -4.78 -19.53 -38.26
CA GLN A 319 -4.39 -18.89 -37.00
C GLN A 319 -5.29 -19.36 -35.87
N VAL A 320 -4.73 -19.44 -34.68
CA VAL A 320 -5.42 -19.85 -33.45
C VAL A 320 -5.06 -18.84 -32.36
N THR A 321 -6.04 -18.47 -31.57
CA THR A 321 -5.82 -17.67 -30.36
C THR A 321 -6.70 -18.20 -29.23
N PHE A 322 -6.31 -17.87 -28.00
CA PHE A 322 -6.96 -18.30 -26.77
C PHE A 322 -7.17 -17.10 -25.86
N ASP A 323 -8.28 -17.09 -25.13
CA ASP A 323 -8.60 -16.11 -24.11
C ASP A 323 -9.25 -16.80 -22.90
N ASP A 324 -8.79 -16.48 -21.69
CA ASP A 324 -9.34 -16.93 -20.40
C ASP A 324 -9.63 -15.75 -19.47
N THR A 325 -9.80 -14.55 -20.04
CA THR A 325 -9.81 -13.30 -19.28
C THR A 325 -11.18 -12.94 -18.72
N THR A 326 -12.24 -13.65 -19.09
CA THR A 326 -13.63 -13.36 -18.70
C THR A 326 -14.03 -14.17 -17.47
N PRO A 327 -14.00 -13.60 -16.25
CA PRO A 327 -14.51 -14.26 -15.06
C PRO A 327 -16.03 -14.44 -15.09
N VAL A 328 -16.49 -15.51 -14.44
CA VAL A 328 -17.89 -15.85 -14.22
C VAL A 328 -18.07 -16.27 -12.77
N GLN A 329 -19.04 -15.65 -12.09
CA GLN A 329 -19.37 -15.93 -10.70
C GLN A 329 -20.88 -15.97 -10.51
N LYS A 330 -21.37 -16.87 -9.64
CA LYS A 330 -22.81 -16.90 -9.28
C LYS A 330 -23.21 -15.69 -8.42
N GLN A 331 -22.30 -15.21 -7.58
CA GLN A 331 -22.41 -13.94 -6.88
C GLN A 331 -21.70 -12.87 -7.71
N LEU A 332 -22.45 -11.91 -8.23
CA LEU A 332 -21.92 -10.86 -9.11
C LEU A 332 -21.02 -9.87 -8.35
N ILE A 333 -21.31 -9.62 -7.08
CA ILE A 333 -20.60 -8.64 -6.26
C ILE A 333 -19.70 -9.32 -5.24
N ASP A 334 -18.43 -8.94 -5.27
CA ASP A 334 -17.45 -9.28 -4.26
C ASP A 334 -17.30 -8.11 -3.27
N ILE A 335 -17.42 -8.40 -1.96
CA ILE A 335 -17.19 -7.44 -0.88
C ILE A 335 -16.01 -7.82 -0.01
N LYS A 336 -15.17 -6.85 0.34
CA LYS A 336 -14.00 -7.10 1.19
C LYS A 336 -13.58 -5.86 1.97
N TYR A 337 -13.28 -6.03 3.26
CA TYR A 337 -12.63 -4.96 4.02
C TYR A 337 -11.26 -4.64 3.41
N THR A 338 -11.03 -3.36 3.11
CA THR A 338 -9.75 -2.90 2.57
C THR A 338 -8.60 -3.16 3.54
N LYS A 339 -7.37 -3.17 3.02
CA LYS A 339 -6.17 -3.28 3.85
C LYS A 339 -5.96 -2.08 4.78
N ASP A 340 -6.60 -0.95 4.49
CA ASP A 340 -6.52 0.29 5.27
C ASP A 340 -7.45 0.29 6.48
N THR A 341 -8.47 -0.58 6.48
CA THR A 341 -9.36 -0.80 7.64
C THR A 341 -8.57 -1.41 8.80
N LYS A 342 -8.34 -0.62 9.85
CA LYS A 342 -7.53 -1.01 11.02
C LYS A 342 -8.24 -2.11 11.81
N LYS A 343 -7.53 -3.18 12.18
CA LYS A 343 -8.06 -4.25 13.05
C LYS A 343 -8.18 -3.87 14.52
N GLN A 344 -7.86 -2.63 14.86
CA GLN A 344 -7.91 -2.11 16.22
C GLN A 344 -8.67 -0.80 16.24
N PHE A 345 -9.50 -0.63 17.25
CA PHE A 345 -10.25 0.61 17.49
C PHE A 345 -9.81 1.26 18.79
N LYS A 346 -10.10 2.56 18.95
CA LYS A 346 -9.82 3.32 20.15
C LYS A 346 -11.16 3.62 20.84
N PRO A 347 -11.46 2.99 21.98
CA PRO A 347 -12.75 3.17 22.65
C PRO A 347 -13.04 4.66 22.93
N GLY A 348 -14.29 5.09 22.74
CA GLY A 348 -14.70 6.49 22.88
C GLY A 348 -14.29 7.42 21.73
N LEU A 349 -13.55 6.93 20.72
CA LEU A 349 -13.23 7.66 19.49
C LEU A 349 -13.95 7.04 18.29
N PRO A 350 -14.20 7.81 17.22
CA PRO A 350 -14.81 7.28 16.03
C PRO A 350 -13.90 6.24 15.37
N TYR A 351 -14.50 5.16 14.90
CA TYR A 351 -13.83 4.13 14.12
C TYR A 351 -14.24 4.25 12.66
N GLN A 352 -13.24 4.34 11.77
CA GLN A 352 -13.46 4.42 10.33
C GLN A 352 -13.00 3.12 9.66
N GLY A 353 -13.82 2.63 8.74
CA GLY A 353 -13.49 1.48 7.92
C GLY A 353 -13.92 1.68 6.47
N LYS A 354 -13.27 0.94 5.57
CA LYS A 354 -13.61 0.92 4.16
C LYS A 354 -13.83 -0.51 3.69
N VAL A 355 -14.89 -0.69 2.90
CA VAL A 355 -15.24 -1.94 2.22
C VAL A 355 -15.10 -1.70 0.73
N GLU A 356 -14.27 -2.51 0.09
CA GLU A 356 -14.15 -2.61 -1.36
C GLU A 356 -15.31 -3.45 -1.89
N VAL A 357 -15.95 -2.94 -2.94
CA VAL A 357 -17.12 -3.52 -3.60
C VAL A 357 -16.80 -3.60 -5.09
N THR A 358 -16.62 -4.82 -5.59
CA THR A 358 -16.07 -5.04 -6.93
C THR A 358 -16.89 -6.04 -7.72
N TYR A 359 -16.86 -5.89 -9.04
CA TYR A 359 -17.28 -6.92 -9.99
C TYR A 359 -16.23 -8.04 -10.09
N PRO A 360 -16.54 -9.17 -10.74
CA PRO A 360 -15.66 -10.33 -10.81
C PRO A 360 -14.30 -10.07 -11.48
N ASP A 361 -14.20 -9.05 -12.33
CA ASP A 361 -12.97 -8.61 -12.99
C ASP A 361 -12.11 -7.67 -12.12
N GLY A 362 -12.57 -7.36 -10.91
CA GLY A 362 -11.93 -6.41 -10.00
C GLY A 362 -12.25 -4.94 -10.30
N SER A 363 -13.11 -4.66 -11.29
CA SER A 363 -13.57 -3.30 -11.53
C SER A 363 -14.51 -2.82 -10.39
N PRO A 364 -14.53 -1.52 -10.09
CA PRO A 364 -15.38 -0.97 -9.03
C PRO A 364 -16.86 -1.17 -9.35
N ALA A 365 -17.63 -1.66 -8.38
CA ALA A 365 -19.08 -1.82 -8.49
C ALA A 365 -19.82 -0.73 -7.72
N ASP A 366 -20.53 0.13 -8.45
CA ASP A 366 -21.30 1.25 -7.91
C ASP A 366 -22.79 0.92 -7.81
N GLY A 367 -23.52 1.68 -6.98
CA GLY A 367 -24.96 1.48 -6.81
C GLY A 367 -25.33 0.21 -6.04
N VAL A 368 -24.35 -0.41 -5.36
CA VAL A 368 -24.56 -1.57 -4.50
C VAL A 368 -24.83 -1.07 -3.08
N THR A 369 -25.99 -1.44 -2.52
CA THR A 369 -26.31 -1.18 -1.12
C THR A 369 -25.69 -2.25 -0.24
N VAL A 370 -24.79 -1.86 0.65
CA VAL A 370 -24.11 -2.72 1.62
C VAL A 370 -24.56 -2.33 3.02
N GLN A 371 -25.02 -3.31 3.79
CA GLN A 371 -25.29 -3.16 5.20
C GLN A 371 -24.03 -3.45 6.00
N ILE A 372 -23.68 -2.56 6.92
CA ILE A 372 -22.60 -2.72 7.89
C ILE A 372 -23.23 -2.76 9.28
N LYS A 373 -22.97 -3.85 10.00
CA LYS A 373 -23.34 -4.04 11.40
C LYS A 373 -22.10 -4.14 12.27
N ALA A 374 -22.15 -3.55 13.46
CA ALA A 374 -21.11 -3.70 14.47
C ALA A 374 -21.72 -4.24 15.77
N GLU A 375 -21.25 -5.40 16.19
CA GLU A 375 -21.83 -6.13 17.32
C GLU A 375 -20.76 -6.42 18.38
N LEU A 376 -21.06 -6.13 19.65
CA LEU A 376 -20.22 -6.53 20.79
C LEU A 376 -20.45 -7.99 21.14
N THR A 377 -21.71 -8.39 21.12
CA THR A 377 -22.19 -9.76 21.23
C THR A 377 -23.36 -9.96 20.26
N PRO A 378 -23.78 -11.20 19.94
CA PRO A 378 -24.92 -11.42 19.05
C PRO A 378 -26.25 -10.78 19.48
N LYS A 379 -26.34 -10.28 20.72
CA LYS A 379 -27.52 -9.57 21.26
C LYS A 379 -27.29 -8.07 21.46
N ASP A 380 -26.07 -7.58 21.25
CA ASP A 380 -25.64 -6.23 21.54
C ASP A 380 -25.06 -5.59 20.28
N ASN A 381 -25.97 -5.03 19.48
CA ASN A 381 -25.65 -4.29 18.27
C ASN A 381 -25.46 -2.81 18.61
N VAL A 382 -24.27 -2.29 18.34
CA VAL A 382 -23.90 -0.91 18.62
C VAL A 382 -23.99 0.00 17.39
N TYR A 383 -24.11 -0.56 16.19
CA TYR A 383 -24.21 0.21 14.95
C TYR A 383 -24.76 -0.62 13.80
N THR A 384 -25.76 -0.08 13.11
CA THR A 384 -26.19 -0.57 11.79
C THR A 384 -26.29 0.60 10.83
N SER A 385 -25.74 0.47 9.64
CA SER A 385 -25.95 1.43 8.55
C SER A 385 -26.02 0.71 7.22
N GLU A 386 -26.82 1.25 6.30
CA GLU A 386 -26.86 0.84 4.91
C GLU A 386 -26.29 1.98 4.06
N LEU A 387 -25.25 1.66 3.31
CA LEU A 387 -24.50 2.62 2.52
C LEU A 387 -24.41 2.12 1.08
N VAL A 388 -24.40 3.05 0.15
CA VAL A 388 -24.31 2.75 -1.28
C VAL A 388 -22.88 2.93 -1.74
N SER A 389 -22.35 1.97 -2.50
CA SER A 389 -20.99 2.04 -3.05
C SER A 389 -20.84 3.17 -4.07
N GLN A 390 -19.72 3.89 -3.96
CA GLN A 390 -19.28 4.91 -4.90
C GLN A 390 -17.81 4.68 -5.26
N ASN A 391 -17.48 4.67 -6.55
CA ASN A 391 -16.18 4.24 -7.06
C ASN A 391 -15.72 2.88 -6.49
N GLY A 392 -16.64 1.93 -6.32
CA GLY A 392 -16.39 0.60 -5.77
C GLY A 392 -15.97 0.59 -4.31
N LEU A 393 -16.29 1.64 -3.56
CA LEU A 393 -15.95 1.77 -2.14
C LEU A 393 -17.18 2.16 -1.32
N VAL A 394 -17.26 1.57 -0.13
CA VAL A 394 -18.15 1.99 0.95
C VAL A 394 -17.28 2.40 2.13
N GLU A 395 -17.30 3.69 2.45
CA GLU A 395 -16.64 4.23 3.64
C GLU A 395 -17.68 4.41 4.75
N PHE A 396 -17.38 3.87 5.93
CA PHE A 396 -18.26 3.98 7.08
C PHE A 396 -17.53 4.49 8.30
N GLN A 397 -18.28 5.17 9.16
CA GLN A 397 -17.78 5.67 10.43
C GLN A 397 -18.74 5.28 11.54
N ILE A 398 -18.22 4.51 12.50
CA ILE A 398 -18.90 4.23 13.77
C ILE A 398 -18.59 5.41 14.69
N PRO A 399 -19.57 6.23 15.09
CA PRO A 399 -19.31 7.49 15.80
C PRO A 399 -18.57 7.32 17.13
N SER A 400 -18.94 6.30 17.90
CA SER A 400 -18.29 5.96 19.15
C SER A 400 -18.49 4.48 19.44
N ILE A 401 -17.42 3.80 19.85
CA ILE A 401 -17.48 2.42 20.37
C ILE A 401 -17.41 2.52 21.91
N PRO A 402 -18.30 1.83 22.66
CA PRO A 402 -18.33 1.91 24.12
C PRO A 402 -16.96 1.71 24.79
N THR A 403 -16.68 2.48 25.83
CA THR A 403 -15.35 2.51 26.50
C THR A 403 -14.98 1.18 27.17
N GLY A 404 -15.97 0.34 27.49
CA GLY A 404 -15.77 -1.00 28.04
C GLY A 404 -15.60 -2.11 26.98
N ALA A 405 -15.77 -1.81 25.69
CA ALA A 405 -15.68 -2.81 24.64
C ALA A 405 -14.24 -3.29 24.44
N GLN A 406 -14.04 -4.62 24.43
CA GLN A 406 -12.74 -5.23 24.12
C GLN A 406 -12.66 -5.74 22.68
N TYR A 407 -13.79 -6.22 22.14
CA TYR A 407 -13.91 -6.77 20.79
C TYR A 407 -15.22 -6.28 20.17
N VAL A 408 -15.19 -6.04 18.87
CA VAL A 408 -16.38 -5.74 18.05
C VAL A 408 -16.31 -6.61 16.80
N TRP A 409 -17.43 -7.22 16.43
CA TRP A 409 -17.60 -7.97 15.20
C TRP A 409 -18.27 -7.10 14.17
N LEU A 410 -17.58 -6.83 13.07
CA LEU A 410 -18.13 -6.12 11.93
C LEU A 410 -18.66 -7.13 10.92
N GLU A 411 -19.95 -7.05 10.61
CA GLU A 411 -20.59 -7.81 9.54
C GLU A 411 -20.90 -6.87 8.38
N THR A 412 -20.52 -7.28 7.17
CA THR A 412 -20.88 -6.58 5.93
C THR A 412 -21.66 -7.51 5.01
N LYS A 413 -22.79 -7.05 4.48
CA LYS A 413 -23.64 -7.86 3.59
C LYS A 413 -24.21 -7.02 2.46
N VAL A 414 -24.23 -7.58 1.26
CA VAL A 414 -24.91 -6.97 0.10
C VAL A 414 -26.42 -7.11 0.28
N MET A 415 -27.13 -5.97 0.26
CA MET A 415 -28.58 -5.92 0.44
C MET A 415 -29.33 -5.67 -0.87
N ALA A 416 -28.75 -4.85 -1.76
CA ALA A 416 -29.33 -4.54 -3.06
C ALA A 416 -28.27 -4.19 -4.10
N ILE A 417 -28.58 -4.40 -5.37
CA ILE A 417 -27.77 -4.03 -6.53
C ILE A 417 -28.67 -3.22 -7.46
N ASP A 418 -28.31 -1.97 -7.76
CA ASP A 418 -29.11 -1.06 -8.58
C ASP A 418 -30.57 -0.92 -8.07
N GLY A 419 -30.76 -0.92 -6.75
CA GLY A 419 -32.06 -0.84 -6.08
C GLY A 419 -32.88 -2.15 -6.09
N LYS A 420 -32.39 -3.22 -6.71
CA LYS A 420 -33.04 -4.55 -6.66
C LYS A 420 -32.49 -5.34 -5.46
N PRO A 421 -33.35 -5.95 -4.62
CA PRO A 421 -32.89 -6.77 -3.50
C PRO A 421 -31.92 -7.86 -3.97
N ALA A 422 -30.78 -7.96 -3.30
CA ALA A 422 -29.84 -9.04 -3.50
C ALA A 422 -30.43 -10.33 -2.91
N GLY A 423 -30.16 -11.46 -3.57
CA GLY A 423 -30.63 -12.76 -3.09
C GLY A 423 -29.98 -13.15 -1.75
N GLU A 424 -30.69 -13.94 -0.95
CA GLU A 424 -30.22 -14.38 0.37
C GLU A 424 -28.90 -15.18 0.32
N GLN A 425 -28.57 -15.73 -0.85
CA GLN A 425 -27.33 -16.45 -1.11
C GLN A 425 -26.06 -15.59 -1.03
N TYR A 426 -26.16 -14.25 -1.01
CA TYR A 426 -24.99 -13.39 -0.80
C TYR A 426 -24.44 -13.58 0.62
N LEU A 427 -23.22 -14.10 0.70
CA LEU A 427 -22.57 -14.38 1.97
C LEU A 427 -22.08 -13.07 2.63
N PRO A 428 -22.30 -12.91 3.95
CA PRO A 428 -21.71 -11.81 4.69
C PRO A 428 -20.19 -11.96 4.80
N ASN A 429 -19.49 -10.83 4.89
CA ASN A 429 -18.07 -10.77 5.20
C ASN A 429 -17.85 -10.19 6.60
N TYR A 430 -17.04 -10.88 7.40
CA TYR A 430 -16.82 -10.60 8.82
C TYR A 430 -15.41 -10.08 9.09
N LEU A 431 -15.31 -9.11 10.00
CA LEU A 431 -14.04 -8.62 10.53
C LEU A 431 -14.15 -8.42 12.04
N SER A 432 -13.33 -9.12 12.82
CA SER A 432 -13.16 -8.81 14.23
C SER A 432 -12.14 -7.70 14.43
N ILE A 433 -12.51 -6.71 15.24
CA ILE A 433 -11.63 -5.62 15.66
C ILE A 433 -11.50 -5.63 17.18
N SER A 434 -10.32 -5.29 17.69
CA SER A 434 -10.02 -5.28 19.13
C SER A 434 -9.68 -3.89 19.66
N SER A 435 -9.92 -3.68 20.94
CA SER A 435 -9.64 -2.40 21.59
C SER A 435 -8.12 -2.13 21.66
N TRP A 436 -7.74 -0.87 21.43
CA TRP A 436 -6.39 -0.40 21.67
C TRP A 436 -6.12 -0.28 23.17
N TYR A 437 -5.07 -0.96 23.62
CA TYR A 437 -4.68 -0.97 25.03
C TYR A 437 -4.19 0.41 25.48
N SER A 438 -4.82 0.95 26.53
CA SER A 438 -4.33 2.09 27.31
C SER A 438 -4.67 1.86 28.78
N PRO A 439 -3.67 1.76 29.68
CA PRO A 439 -3.89 1.67 31.11
C PRO A 439 -4.78 2.79 31.66
N SER A 440 -4.62 4.00 31.15
CA SER A 440 -5.38 5.16 31.63
C SER A 440 -6.63 5.49 30.83
N LYS A 441 -7.00 4.64 29.86
CA LYS A 441 -8.12 4.85 28.93
C LYS A 441 -8.01 6.17 28.15
N CYS A 442 -6.78 6.65 27.96
CA CYS A 442 -6.50 7.79 27.10
C CYS A 442 -6.09 7.32 25.71
N HIS A 443 -6.72 7.89 24.70
CA HIS A 443 -6.50 7.55 23.32
C HIS A 443 -6.34 8.82 22.49
N LEU A 444 -5.49 8.75 21.48
CA LEU A 444 -5.35 9.75 20.42
C LEU A 444 -5.83 9.18 19.10
N LEU A 445 -6.46 9.96 18.26
CA LEU A 445 -6.79 9.59 16.89
C LEU A 445 -6.41 10.72 15.93
N ILE A 446 -5.51 10.41 15.00
CA ILE A 446 -5.15 11.29 13.90
C ILE A 446 -6.23 11.19 12.82
N GLN A 447 -6.73 12.33 12.38
CA GLN A 447 -7.60 12.41 11.21
C GLN A 447 -6.73 12.76 10.00
N PRO A 448 -6.45 11.80 9.10
CA PRO A 448 -5.68 12.08 7.89
C PRO A 448 -6.46 13.06 6.98
N PRO A 449 -5.75 13.83 6.14
CA PRO A 449 -6.40 14.74 5.21
C PRO A 449 -7.20 13.96 4.15
N GLU A 450 -8.36 14.48 3.76
CA GLU A 450 -9.21 13.84 2.73
C GLU A 450 -8.56 13.80 1.35
N LYS A 451 -7.71 14.80 1.06
CA LYS A 451 -7.00 14.93 -0.21
C LYS A 451 -5.49 14.86 0.02
N PRO A 452 -4.72 14.36 -0.96
CA PRO A 452 -3.27 14.40 -0.90
C PRO A 452 -2.75 15.83 -0.73
N LEU A 453 -1.80 16.00 0.18
CA LEU A 453 -1.17 17.30 0.43
C LEU A 453 -0.24 17.70 -0.72
N LEU A 454 -0.07 19.01 -0.92
CA LEU A 454 0.82 19.60 -1.92
C LEU A 454 2.15 20.02 -1.30
N VAL A 455 3.24 19.82 -2.05
CA VAL A 455 4.56 20.29 -1.62
C VAL A 455 4.58 21.81 -1.54
N GLY A 456 5.11 22.36 -0.44
CA GLY A 456 5.18 23.80 -0.17
C GLY A 456 4.00 24.36 0.63
N GLU A 457 2.90 23.62 0.79
CA GLU A 457 1.77 24.08 1.60
C GLU A 457 2.01 23.85 3.11
N GLU A 458 1.26 24.59 3.94
CA GLU A 458 1.23 24.36 5.39
C GLU A 458 0.12 23.36 5.73
N ALA A 459 0.51 22.16 6.12
CA ALA A 459 -0.41 21.10 6.49
C ALA A 459 -1.03 21.37 7.87
N ARG A 460 -2.35 21.18 8.00
CA ARG A 460 -3.08 21.20 9.28
C ARG A 460 -3.73 19.84 9.51
N ILE A 461 -3.20 19.08 10.47
CA ILE A 461 -3.68 17.72 10.79
C ILE A 461 -4.47 17.73 12.09
N ALA A 462 -5.71 17.27 12.04
CA ALA A 462 -6.60 17.22 13.20
C ALA A 462 -6.33 15.97 14.06
N LEU A 463 -6.40 16.16 15.38
CA LEU A 463 -6.18 15.13 16.40
C LEU A 463 -7.36 15.12 17.38
N LYS A 464 -7.98 13.96 17.54
CA LYS A 464 -8.99 13.72 18.58
C LYS A 464 -8.37 13.02 19.78
N SER A 465 -8.78 13.39 20.98
CA SER A 465 -8.30 12.81 22.24
C SER A 465 -9.46 12.49 23.16
N THR A 466 -9.43 11.34 23.83
CA THR A 466 -10.39 11.03 24.91
C THR A 466 -10.05 11.74 26.22
N CYS A 467 -8.84 12.28 26.33
CA CYS A 467 -8.35 12.98 27.51
C CYS A 467 -8.08 14.47 27.22
N PRO A 468 -8.21 15.36 28.23
CA PRO A 468 -7.99 16.78 28.03
C PRO A 468 -6.62 17.10 27.43
N CYS A 469 -6.59 17.98 26.43
CA CYS A 469 -5.42 18.39 25.65
C CYS A 469 -4.44 19.30 26.43
N ASN A 470 -4.14 18.96 27.69
CA ASN A 470 -3.14 19.66 28.51
C ASN A 470 -1.82 18.87 28.55
N PHE A 471 -1.23 18.64 27.38
CA PHE A 471 0.01 17.89 27.23
C PHE A 471 0.83 18.42 26.05
N THR A 472 2.15 18.31 26.15
CA THR A 472 3.07 18.58 25.05
C THR A 472 2.95 17.46 24.03
N LEU A 473 2.63 17.82 22.79
CA LEU A 473 2.54 16.90 21.67
C LEU A 473 3.90 16.79 20.99
N HIS A 474 4.30 15.57 20.69
CA HIS A 474 5.49 15.27 19.93
C HIS A 474 5.09 14.50 18.68
N TYR A 475 5.73 14.80 17.55
CA TYR A 475 5.40 14.12 16.30
C TYR A 475 6.63 13.88 15.43
N GLU A 476 6.57 12.81 14.64
CA GLU A 476 7.57 12.41 13.66
C GLU A 476 6.89 12.20 12.31
N LEU A 477 7.50 12.70 11.25
CA LEU A 477 7.14 12.36 9.88
C LEU A 477 8.21 11.42 9.33
N VAL A 478 7.75 10.26 8.87
CA VAL A 478 8.59 9.20 8.32
C VAL A 478 8.21 9.00 6.87
N SER A 479 9.19 9.08 5.97
CA SER A 479 9.00 8.86 4.54
C SER A 479 10.10 7.95 4.04
N ARG A 480 9.76 7.05 3.11
CA ARG A 480 10.69 6.08 2.50
C ARG A 480 11.53 5.28 3.51
N GLY A 481 11.05 5.13 4.74
CA GLY A 481 11.72 4.35 5.80
C GLY A 481 12.64 5.14 6.73
N ASN A 482 12.79 6.45 6.57
CA ASN A 482 13.63 7.29 7.43
C ASN A 482 12.81 8.47 8.02
N ILE A 483 13.27 9.04 9.13
CA ILE A 483 12.65 10.23 9.76
C ILE A 483 13.04 11.45 8.93
N VAL A 484 12.05 12.14 8.35
CA VAL A 484 12.27 13.33 7.51
C VAL A 484 11.99 14.64 8.24
N PHE A 485 11.17 14.60 9.30
CA PHE A 485 10.90 15.76 10.13
C PHE A 485 10.51 15.31 11.54
N SER A 486 10.98 16.07 12.53
CA SER A 486 10.72 15.84 13.94
C SER A 486 10.28 17.16 14.59
N GLY A 487 9.17 17.15 15.30
CA GLY A 487 8.59 18.36 15.87
C GLY A 487 7.92 18.16 17.23
N GLN A 488 7.68 19.29 17.90
CA GLN A 488 6.92 19.37 19.14
C GLN A 488 5.95 20.56 19.16
N GLN A 489 4.90 20.44 19.96
CA GLN A 489 3.91 21.48 20.20
C GLN A 489 3.64 21.57 21.71
N PRO A 490 3.99 22.70 22.36
CA PRO A 490 3.82 22.88 23.80
C PRO A 490 2.39 22.72 24.28
N GLY A 491 2.22 22.24 25.52
CA GLY A 491 0.91 22.01 26.16
C GLY A 491 -0.02 23.22 26.12
N ASP A 492 0.48 24.42 26.38
CA ASP A 492 -0.32 25.65 26.32
C ASP A 492 -0.92 25.90 24.94
N VAL A 493 -0.17 25.60 23.88
CA VAL A 493 -0.62 25.73 22.50
C VAL A 493 -1.67 24.66 22.20
N THR A 494 -1.42 23.42 22.63
CA THR A 494 -2.34 22.29 22.49
C THR A 494 -3.69 22.57 23.16
N LEU A 495 -3.66 23.13 24.38
CA LEU A 495 -4.84 23.50 25.14
C LEU A 495 -5.58 24.70 24.52
N LYS A 496 -4.85 25.77 24.13
CA LYS A 496 -5.43 26.95 23.47
C LYS A 496 -6.13 26.59 22.17
N ARG A 497 -5.50 25.75 21.33
CA ARG A 497 -6.11 25.24 20.09
C ARG A 497 -7.37 24.44 20.39
N SER A 498 -7.32 23.56 21.39
CA SER A 498 -8.48 22.76 21.78
C SER A 498 -9.67 23.60 22.24
N LYS A 499 -9.43 24.61 23.08
CA LYS A 499 -10.49 25.53 23.54
C LYS A 499 -11.05 26.40 22.42
N ARG A 500 -10.20 26.91 21.53
CA ARG A 500 -10.61 27.75 20.39
C ARG A 500 -11.55 26.99 19.47
N ASP A 501 -11.20 25.77 19.09
CA ASP A 501 -12.01 25.01 18.13
C ASP A 501 -13.29 24.45 18.79
N ALA A 502 -13.27 24.14 20.09
CA ALA A 502 -14.51 23.83 20.84
C ALA A 502 -15.55 24.97 20.76
N SER A 503 -15.10 26.24 20.72
CA SER A 503 -15.99 27.40 20.57
C SER A 503 -16.50 27.62 19.14
N VAL A 504 -15.79 27.12 18.11
CA VAL A 504 -16.21 27.24 16.70
C VAL A 504 -17.31 26.22 16.35
N THR A 505 -17.36 25.07 17.02
CA THR A 505 -18.44 24.08 16.86
C THR A 505 -19.83 24.53 17.36
N PHE A 506 -19.95 25.72 17.97
CA PHE A 506 -21.22 26.24 18.51
C PHE A 506 -21.91 27.31 17.65
N ASP A 507 -21.38 27.67 16.47
CA ASP A 507 -22.06 28.58 15.54
C ASP A 507 -22.62 27.85 14.31
N LYS A 508 -23.90 28.14 14.04
CA LYS A 508 -24.81 27.53 13.07
C LYS A 508 -24.29 27.43 11.64
N ASP A 509 -24.65 26.33 10.97
CA ASP A 509 -25.11 26.39 9.57
C ASP A 509 -26.47 25.72 9.42
N THR A 510 -27.36 26.41 8.69
CA THR A 510 -28.80 26.16 8.54
C THR A 510 -29.10 25.89 7.06
N GLN A 511 -30.12 25.04 6.77
CA GLN A 511 -30.72 24.64 5.48
C GLN A 511 -29.96 23.55 4.69
N GLU A 512 -30.57 22.48 4.13
CA GLU A 512 -31.97 22.12 3.86
C GLU A 512 -32.12 20.59 3.56
N THR A 513 -33.23 20.01 4.02
CA THR A 513 -33.97 18.79 3.57
C THR A 513 -33.27 17.60 2.87
N VAL A 514 -33.10 16.49 3.61
CA VAL A 514 -33.30 15.09 3.11
C VAL A 514 -33.92 14.26 4.25
N THR A 515 -35.06 13.60 3.99
CA THR A 515 -35.73 12.69 4.92
C THR A 515 -34.92 11.41 5.12
N HIS A 516 -34.21 11.32 6.25
CA HIS A 516 -33.64 10.07 6.76
C HIS A 516 -34.51 9.52 7.89
N THR A 517 -35.14 8.36 7.68
CA THR A 517 -35.68 7.53 8.76
C THR A 517 -34.52 6.76 9.40
N ALA A 518 -33.74 7.45 10.23
CA ALA A 518 -32.88 6.83 11.22
C ALA A 518 -33.71 6.64 12.49
N SER A 519 -33.83 5.41 12.99
CA SER A 519 -34.30 5.17 14.35
C SER A 519 -33.19 5.60 15.31
N THR A 520 -33.16 6.89 15.64
CA THR A 520 -32.25 7.47 16.63
C THR A 520 -32.64 6.99 18.03
N GLN A 521 -31.92 6.00 18.55
CA GLN A 521 -31.66 5.99 19.99
C GLN A 521 -30.69 7.14 20.28
N LEU A 522 -31.03 8.00 21.24
CA LEU A 522 -30.17 9.10 21.68
C LEU A 522 -28.78 8.54 22.05
N PRO A 523 -27.67 9.20 21.69
CA PRO A 523 -26.38 8.87 22.26
C PRO A 523 -26.45 9.15 23.76
N ASN A 524 -26.06 8.16 24.57
CA ASN A 524 -25.74 8.41 25.97
C ASN A 524 -24.77 9.59 26.07
N GLU A 525 -25.13 10.57 26.91
CA GLU A 525 -24.24 11.60 27.43
C GLU A 525 -22.96 10.95 28.02
N ASP A 526 -21.85 11.68 27.97
CA ASP A 526 -20.49 11.32 28.45
C ASP A 526 -19.52 10.59 27.50
N SER A 527 -19.24 11.18 26.34
CA SER A 527 -17.87 11.09 25.78
C SER A 527 -17.38 12.45 25.29
N THR A 528 -16.72 13.20 26.17
CA THR A 528 -16.09 14.48 25.82
C THR A 528 -14.84 14.22 24.97
N VAL A 529 -14.99 14.24 23.64
CA VAL A 529 -13.85 14.14 22.72
C VAL A 529 -13.22 15.52 22.54
N TRP A 530 -11.93 15.62 22.84
CA TRP A 530 -11.15 16.85 22.69
C TRP A 530 -10.52 16.90 21.30
N LEU A 531 -10.54 18.07 20.66
CA LEU A 531 -9.92 18.30 19.36
C LEU A 531 -8.65 19.16 19.52
N THR A 532 -7.61 18.90 18.75
CA THR A 532 -6.44 19.78 18.61
C THR A 532 -5.79 19.56 17.23
N PHE A 533 -4.76 20.33 16.90
CA PHE A 533 -4.15 20.32 15.56
C PHE A 533 -2.63 20.41 15.61
N VAL A 534 -1.98 19.69 14.71
CA VAL A 534 -0.53 19.81 14.42
C VAL A 534 -0.35 20.48 13.06
N HIS A 535 0.65 21.35 12.97
CA HIS A 535 1.00 22.08 11.76
C HIS A 535 2.44 21.79 11.35
N PHE A 536 2.68 21.67 10.05
CA PHE A 536 4.04 21.54 9.48
C PHE A 536 4.04 21.92 7.99
N THR A 537 5.17 22.37 7.49
CA THR A 537 5.35 22.66 6.05
C THR A 537 5.65 21.37 5.29
N VAL A 538 4.93 21.13 4.19
CA VAL A 538 5.11 19.93 3.35
C VAL A 538 6.34 20.08 2.46
N THR A 539 7.22 19.08 2.46
CA THR A 539 8.47 19.10 1.66
C THR A 539 8.56 17.92 0.69
N HIS A 540 9.50 17.99 -0.26
CA HIS A 540 9.75 16.97 -1.28
C HIS A 540 10.12 15.60 -0.68
N ASN A 541 10.81 15.60 0.46
CA ASN A 541 11.22 14.38 1.16
C ASN A 541 10.03 13.60 1.72
N MET A 542 8.89 14.27 1.91
CA MET A 542 7.66 13.65 2.41
C MET A 542 6.87 12.91 1.31
N ALA A 543 7.12 13.21 0.02
CA ALA A 543 6.44 12.58 -1.11
C ALA A 543 6.99 11.18 -1.44
N PRO A 544 6.17 10.25 -1.99
CA PRO A 544 4.74 10.40 -2.29
C PRO A 544 3.81 10.02 -1.12
N LEU A 545 4.36 9.43 -0.07
CA LEU A 545 3.60 8.90 1.06
C LEU A 545 4.44 9.04 2.31
N SER A 546 3.94 9.81 3.27
CA SER A 546 4.52 9.93 4.59
C SER A 546 3.66 9.20 5.62
N ARG A 547 4.28 8.78 6.72
CA ARG A 547 3.59 8.33 7.92
C ARG A 547 3.88 9.34 9.02
N ILE A 548 2.81 9.88 9.60
CA ILE A 548 2.92 10.68 10.81
C ILE A 548 2.76 9.77 12.03
N LEU A 549 3.63 9.92 13.01
CA LEU A 549 3.50 9.39 14.35
C LEU A 549 3.27 10.58 15.28
N VAL A 550 2.23 10.56 16.09
CA VAL A 550 1.99 11.57 17.12
C VAL A 550 1.92 10.87 18.47
N TYR A 551 2.55 11.45 19.49
CA TYR A 551 2.49 10.95 20.85
C TYR A 551 2.58 12.07 21.89
N TYR A 552 2.10 11.79 23.09
CA TYR A 552 2.47 12.50 24.31
C TYR A 552 2.77 11.49 25.41
N VAL A 553 3.49 11.92 26.43
CA VAL A 553 3.80 11.11 27.60
C VAL A 553 3.11 11.71 28.82
N ARG A 554 2.39 10.88 29.57
CA ARG A 554 1.72 11.28 30.81
C ARG A 554 2.71 11.32 31.97
N GLU A 555 2.33 11.97 33.06
CA GLU A 555 3.15 12.06 34.29
C GLU A 555 3.48 10.69 34.91
N ASN A 556 2.59 9.70 34.75
CA ASN A 556 2.82 8.32 35.19
C ASN A 556 3.78 7.54 34.26
N GLY A 557 4.30 8.19 33.22
CA GLY A 557 5.16 7.62 32.20
C GLY A 557 4.41 6.99 31.02
N GLU A 558 3.08 6.82 31.04
CA GLU A 558 2.37 6.20 29.92
C GLU A 558 2.46 7.03 28.64
N GLY A 559 2.87 6.41 27.54
CA GLY A 559 2.84 7.04 26.22
C GLY A 559 1.52 6.75 25.51
N VAL A 560 0.84 7.81 25.10
CA VAL A 560 -0.37 7.73 24.29
C VAL A 560 0.00 8.14 22.87
N THR A 561 -0.35 7.31 21.88
CA THR A 561 0.10 7.52 20.50
C THR A 561 -0.94 7.15 19.46
N ASP A 562 -0.79 7.75 18.28
CA ASP A 562 -1.40 7.26 17.05
C ASP A 562 -0.46 7.43 15.87
N SER A 563 -0.74 6.67 14.80
CA SER A 563 -0.10 6.86 13.51
C SER A 563 -1.09 6.78 12.36
N ALA A 564 -0.83 7.57 11.33
CA ALA A 564 -1.62 7.64 10.11
C ALA A 564 -0.71 7.84 8.89
N GLN A 565 -1.16 7.36 7.75
CA GLN A 565 -0.52 7.66 6.48
C GLN A 565 -1.07 8.99 5.94
N ILE A 566 -0.18 9.81 5.39
CA ILE A 566 -0.49 11.09 4.79
C ILE A 566 -0.04 11.00 3.32
N PRO A 567 -0.99 10.91 2.37
CA PRO A 567 -0.67 10.94 0.95
C PRO A 567 -0.20 12.34 0.58
N ILE A 568 0.84 12.41 -0.24
CA ILE A 568 1.42 13.67 -0.72
C ILE A 568 1.56 13.54 -2.24
N LYS A 569 1.12 14.56 -2.96
CA LYS A 569 1.16 14.54 -4.43
C LYS A 569 2.60 14.24 -4.90
N PRO A 570 2.82 13.17 -5.69
CA PRO A 570 4.16 12.82 -6.16
C PRO A 570 4.69 13.93 -7.08
N VAL A 571 5.77 14.58 -6.66
CA VAL A 571 6.45 15.64 -7.41
C VAL A 571 7.95 15.40 -7.28
N PHE A 572 8.66 15.44 -8.40
CA PHE A 572 10.12 15.45 -8.40
C PHE A 572 10.62 16.85 -8.06
N GLU A 573 11.75 16.94 -7.37
CA GLU A 573 12.36 18.22 -6.99
C GLU A 573 13.01 18.94 -8.17
N ASN A 574 13.41 18.22 -9.22
CA ASN A 574 14.06 18.76 -10.40
C ASN A 574 13.07 19.11 -11.54
N GLN A 575 11.92 19.70 -11.18
CA GLN A 575 10.90 20.12 -12.14
C GLN A 575 11.37 21.22 -13.10
#